data_AF-A0A357HZJ2-F1
#
_entry.id   AF-A0A357HZJ2-F1
#
_cell.length_a   1.000
_cell.length_b   1.000
_cell.length_c   1.000
_cell.angle_alpha   90.00
_cell.angle_beta   90.00
_cell.angle_gamma   90.00
#
_symmetry.space_group_name_H-M   'P 1'
#
loop_
_entity.id
_entity.type
_entity.pdbx_description
1 polymer ?
#
loop_
_entity_poly.entity_id
_entity_poly.type
_entity_poly.pdbx_seq_one_letter_code
_entity_poly.pdbx_strand_id
1 'polypeptide(L)' 'EQAEKIEAFEREALVAHAQARVRNGEYKEALPLLRRALQLKSDSNLEDYAQRVEKAARSQG' A
#
# COMPACT_ATOMS: atom_id res chain seq x y z
N GLU A 1 3.30 -15.22 -19.41
CA GLU A 1 3.87 -13.85 -19.43
C GLU A 1 2.86 -12.71 -19.36
N GLN A 2 1.59 -12.84 -19.81
CA GLN A 2 0.62 -11.73 -19.70
C GLN A 2 0.07 -11.48 -18.28
N ALA A 3 -0.06 -12.51 -17.44
CA ALA A 3 -0.58 -12.37 -16.08
C ALA A 3 0.32 -11.49 -15.19
N GLU A 4 1.64 -11.72 -15.22
CA GLU A 4 2.62 -10.96 -14.42
C GLU A 4 2.62 -9.47 -14.74
N LYS A 5 2.34 -9.08 -15.99
CA LYS A 5 2.23 -7.67 -16.38
C LYS A 5 1.01 -7.03 -15.74
N ILE A 6 -0.14 -7.71 -15.79
CA ILE A 6 -1.39 -7.20 -15.22
C ILE A 6 -1.25 -7.02 -13.70
N GLU A 7 -0.65 -8.00 -13.02
CA GLU A 7 -0.42 -7.95 -11.56
C GLU A 7 0.59 -6.86 -11.17
N ALA A 8 1.61 -6.60 -12.00
CA ALA A 8 2.53 -5.49 -11.78
C ALA A 8 1.84 -4.13 -11.88
N PHE A 9 0.99 -3.93 -12.91
CA PHE A 9 0.20 -2.70 -13.05
C PHE A 9 -0.79 -2.52 -11.90
N GLU A 10 -1.46 -3.59 -11.45
CA GLU A 10 -2.34 -3.55 -10.27
C GLU A 10 -1.55 -3.11 -9.03
N ARG A 11 -0.39 -3.72 -8.78
CA ARG A 11 0.46 -3.38 -7.64
C ARG A 11 0.89 -1.92 -7.66
N GLU A 12 1.39 -1.43 -8.79
CA GLU A 12 1.84 -0.04 -8.91
C GLU A 12 0.69 0.94 -8.68
N ALA A 13 -0.50 0.66 -9.22
CA ALA A 13 -1.69 1.48 -9.00
C ALA A 13 -2.12 1.50 -7.52
N LEU A 14 -2.12 0.34 -6.85
CA LEU A 14 -2.44 0.24 -5.42
C LEU A 14 -1.46 1.03 -4.55
N VAL A 15 -0.16 0.95 -4.85
CA VAL A 15 0.87 1.70 -4.11
C VAL A 15 0.70 3.19 -4.31
N ALA A 16 0.51 3.65 -5.55
CA ALA A 16 0.31 5.07 -5.85
C ALA A 16 -0.95 5.62 -5.18
N HIS A 17 -2.05 4.85 -5.21
CA HIS A 17 -3.30 5.23 -4.56
C HIS A 17 -3.13 5.32 -3.04
N ALA A 18 -2.49 4.33 -2.42
CA ALA A 18 -2.20 4.36 -1.00
C ALA A 18 -1.35 5.58 -0.61
N GLN A 19 -0.30 5.89 -1.37
CA GLN A 19 0.55 7.04 -1.12
C GLN A 19 -0.22 8.37 -1.20
N ALA A 20 -1.15 8.51 -2.14
CA ALA A 20 -2.02 9.67 -2.23
C ALA A 20 -2.90 9.82 -0.97
N ARG A 21 -3.51 8.72 -0.50
CA ARG A 21 -4.28 8.69 0.75
C ARG A 21 -3.44 9.05 1.97
N VAL A 22 -2.22 8.53 2.08
CA VAL A 22 -1.28 8.87 3.16
C VAL A 22 -0.96 10.37 3.18
N ARG A 23 -0.74 10.99 2.01
CA ARG A 23 -0.49 12.44 1.90
C ARG A 23 -1.68 13.28 2.36
N ASN A 24 -2.90 12.76 2.22
CA ASN A 24 -4.13 13.38 2.72
C ASN A 24 -4.40 13.09 4.21
N GLY A 25 -3.53 12.34 4.89
CA GLY A 25 -3.75 11.91 6.28
C GLY A 25 -4.76 10.77 6.42
N GLU A 26 -5.20 10.16 5.32
CA GLU A 26 -6.19 9.08 5.28
C GLU A 26 -5.52 7.71 5.53
N TYR A 27 -4.80 7.56 6.65
CA TYR A 27 -3.97 6.37 6.91
C TYR A 27 -4.77 5.07 7.03
N LYS A 28 -5.99 5.14 7.58
CA LYS A 28 -6.90 3.98 7.71
C LYS A 28 -7.32 3.43 6.33
N GLU A 29 -7.57 4.33 5.37
CA GLU A 29 -7.92 3.97 3.99
C GLU A 29 -6.71 3.53 3.17
N ALA A 30 -5.53 4.06 3.47
CA ALA A 30 -4.28 3.68 2.78
C ALA A 30 -3.82 2.26 3.13
N LEU A 31 -3.98 1.83 4.39
CA LEU A 31 -3.44 0.56 4.88
C LEU A 31 -3.93 -0.69 4.13
N PRO A 32 -5.23 -0.87 3.81
CA PRO A 32 -5.69 -2.03 3.03
C PRO A 32 -5.11 -2.07 1.61
N LEU A 33 -4.88 -0.92 0.98
CA LEU A 33 -4.27 -0.83 -0.35
C LEU A 33 -2.81 -1.31 -0.34
N LEU A 34 -2.03 -0.92 0.67
CA LEU A 34 -0.65 -1.38 0.86
C LEU A 34 -0.58 -2.88 1.13
N ARG A 35 -1.48 -3.40 1.97
CA ARG A 35 -1.57 -4.85 2.25
C ARG A 35 -1.89 -5.65 1.00
N ARG A 36 -2.82 -5.15 0.16
CA ARG A 36 -3.15 -5.77 -1.12
C ARG A 36 -1.95 -5.78 -2.07
N ALA A 37 -1.22 -4.67 -2.18
CA ALA A 37 0.00 -4.58 -2.99
C ALA A 37 1.09 -5.57 -2.53
N LEU A 38 1.23 -5.78 -1.21
CA LEU A 38 2.16 -6.76 -0.63
C LEU A 38 1.73 -8.21 -0.87
N GLN A 39 0.43 -8.50 -0.96
CA GLN A 39 -0.08 -9.83 -1.32
C GLN A 39 0.24 -10.18 -2.78
N LEU A 40 0.24 -9.20 -3.69
CA LEU A 40 0.64 -9.41 -5.08
C LEU A 40 2.14 -9.66 -5.20
N LYS A 41 2.95 -8.90 -4.45
CA LYS A 41 4.40 -9.11 -4.40
C LYS A 41 4.99 -8.53 -3.12
N SER A 42 5.61 -9.40 -2.32
CA SER A 42 6.38 -9.02 -1.13
C SER A 42 7.51 -8.06 -1.49
N ASP A 43 7.69 -7.03 -0.67
CA ASP A 43 8.65 -5.96 -0.88
C ASP A 43 8.96 -5.28 0.45
N SER A 44 10.18 -5.45 0.94
CA SER A 44 10.54 -5.03 2.28
C SER A 44 10.47 -3.51 2.48
N ASN A 45 10.65 -2.71 1.43
CA ASN A 45 10.49 -1.27 1.52
C ASN A 45 9.02 -0.90 1.69
N LEU A 46 8.14 -1.58 0.94
CA LEU A 46 6.70 -1.41 1.05
C LEU A 46 6.15 -1.95 2.39
N GLU A 47 6.74 -3.02 2.94
CA GLU A 47 6.43 -3.54 4.27
C GLU A 47 6.77 -2.51 5.37
N ASP A 48 7.98 -1.94 5.36
CA ASP A 48 8.37 -0.90 6.32
C ASP A 48 7.49 0.34 6.20
N TYR A 49 7.17 0.74 4.96
CA TYR A 49 6.24 1.84 4.72
C TYR A 49 4.84 1.54 5.27
N ALA A 50 4.28 0.35 5.03
CA ALA A 50 2.98 -0.08 5.56
C ALA A 50 2.98 -0.10 7.10
N GLN A 51 4.08 -0.52 7.73
CA GLN A 51 4.22 -0.46 9.19
C GLN A 51 4.18 0.97 9.73
N ARG A 52 4.82 1.93 9.06
CA ARG A 52 4.75 3.35 9.45
C ARG A 52 3.33 3.90 9.31
N VAL A 53 2.65 3.58 8.20
CA VAL A 53 1.25 3.97 7.95
C VAL A 53 0.31 3.35 8.99
N GLU A 54 0.52 2.08 9.35
CA GLU A 54 -0.25 1.41 10.41
C GLU A 54 -0.10 2.11 11.77
N LYS A 55 1.13 2.48 12.14
CA LYS A 55 1.38 3.25 13.37
C LYS A 55 0.64 4.59 13.36
N ALA A 56 0.68 5.31 12.24
CA ALA A 56 -0.02 6.58 12.09
C ALA A 56 -1.55 6.42 12.18
N ALA A 57 -2.10 5.37 11.53
CA ALA A 57 -3.53 5.05 11.59
C ALA A 57 -4.00 4.72 13.02
N ARG A 58 -3.17 4.01 13.81
CA ARG A 58 -3.43 3.72 15.23
C ARG A 58 -3.39 4.97 16.10
N SER A 59 -2.52 5.93 15.79
CA SER A 59 -2.43 7.19 16.52
C SER A 59 -3.60 8.16 16.24
N GLN A 60 -4.40 7.91 15.20
CA GLN A 60 -5.60 8.69 14.85
C GLN A 60 -6.92 8.11 15.41
N GLY A 61 -6.85 6.97 16.13
CA GLY A 61 -8.00 6.34 16.79
C GLY A 61 -7.90 6.48 18.28
#